data_AF-A0A7K4FGK4-F1
#
_entry.id   AF-A0A7K4FGK4-F1
#
_cell.length_a   1.000
_cell.length_b   1.000
_cell.length_c   1.000
_cell.angle_alpha   90.00
_cell.angle_beta   90.00
_cell.angle_gamma   90.00
#
_symmetry.space_group_name_H-M   'P 1'
#
loop_
_entity.id
_entity.type
_entity.pdbx_description
1 polymer ?
#
loop_
_entity_poly.entity_id
_entity_poly.type
_entity_poly.pdbx_seq_one_letter_code
_entity_poly.pdbx_strand_id
1 'polypeptide(L)'
;MSRVDGRSASREVGTVLAVTPTGTLTVRSSGADVAPEGTIVTDHKGGFRGRVLRVFGPVSRPYLVVRPRRAVSPAEGAALIGASLLRDGREEGTR
;
A
#
# COMPACT_ATOMS: atom_id res chain seq x y z
N MET A 1 34.19 4.02 -4.68
CA MET A 1 33.32 3.61 -3.55
C MET A 1 32.02 4.37 -3.67
N SER A 2 31.03 3.80 -4.36
CA SER A 2 29.76 4.47 -4.65
C SER A 2 28.85 4.40 -3.42
N ARG A 3 28.31 5.54 -3.01
CA ARG A 3 27.26 5.64 -2.00
C ARG A 3 26.08 4.80 -2.47
N VAL A 4 25.74 3.77 -1.69
CA VAL A 4 24.44 3.11 -1.80
C VAL A 4 23.42 4.15 -1.38
N ASP A 5 22.71 4.73 -2.36
CA ASP A 5 21.51 5.51 -2.09
C ASP A 5 20.51 4.57 -1.42
N GLY A 6 20.42 4.65 -0.09
CA GLY A 6 19.51 3.89 0.76
C GLY A 6 18.06 4.34 0.56
N ARG A 7 17.56 4.29 -0.69
CA ARG A 7 16.14 4.42 -0.98
C ARG A 7 15.49 3.17 -0.38
N SER A 8 14.84 3.32 0.78
CA SER A 8 14.32 2.23 1.59
C SER A 8 13.41 1.29 0.79
N ALA A 9 13.97 0.24 0.21
CA ALA A 9 13.21 -0.88 -0.37
C ALA A 9 12.24 -1.50 0.65
N SER A 10 12.52 -1.31 1.95
CA SER A 10 11.73 -1.79 3.08
C SER A 10 10.33 -1.14 3.24
N ARG A 11 10.04 -0.02 2.54
CA ARG A 11 8.73 0.65 2.69
C ARG A 11 7.73 0.37 1.57
N GLU A 12 8.13 -0.09 0.39
CA GLU A 12 7.16 -0.25 -0.70
C GLU A 12 6.29 -1.50 -0.52
N VAL A 13 4.98 -1.31 -0.46
CA VAL A 13 3.99 -2.38 -0.24
C VAL A 13 3.49 -2.96 -1.56
N GLY A 14 3.26 -2.11 -2.55
CA GLY A 14 2.74 -2.56 -3.83
C GLY A 14 2.00 -1.48 -4.61
N THR A 15 1.50 -1.85 -5.78
CA THR A 15 0.82 -0.94 -6.72
C THR A 15 -0.68 -1.19 -6.72
N VAL A 16 -1.47 -0.13 -6.63
CA VAL A 16 -2.94 -0.21 -6.75
C VAL A 16 -3.32 -0.61 -8.17
N LEU A 17 -4.08 -1.69 -8.32
CA LEU A 17 -4.58 -2.17 -9.61
C LEU A 17 -6.03 -1.77 -9.86
N ALA A 18 -6.84 -1.72 -8.80
CA ALA A 18 -8.25 -1.43 -8.92
C ALA A 18 -8.81 -0.82 -7.62
N VAL A 19 -9.91 -0.08 -7.78
CA VAL A 19 -10.78 0.34 -6.69
C VAL A 19 -12.11 -0.41 -6.86
N THR A 20 -12.53 -1.13 -5.83
CA THR A 20 -13.78 -1.89 -5.85
C THR A 20 -14.98 -0.94 -5.67
N PRO A 21 -16.20 -1.35 -6.06
CA PRO A 21 -17.41 -0.55 -5.82
C PRO A 21 -17.67 -0.24 -4.34
N THR A 22 -17.14 -1.05 -3.41
CA THR A 22 -17.24 -0.81 -1.96
C THR A 22 -16.14 0.11 -1.42
N GLY A 23 -15.28 0.63 -2.30
CA GLY A 23 -14.23 1.60 -1.96
C GLY A 23 -12.95 0.99 -1.41
N THR A 24 -12.76 -0.34 -1.47
CA THR A 24 -11.47 -0.97 -1.14
C THR A 24 -10.53 -0.96 -2.34
N LEU A 25 -9.23 -0.98 -2.07
CA LEU A 25 -8.21 -1.07 -3.12
C LEU A 25 -7.73 -2.52 -3.25
N THR A 26 -7.61 -2.99 -4.48
CA THR A 26 -6.85 -4.20 -4.80
C THR A 26 -5.44 -3.77 -5.19
N VAL A 27 -4.44 -4.23 -4.44
CA VAL A 27 -3.03 -3.83 -4.60
C VAL A 27 -2.22 -5.07 -4.94
N ARG A 28 -1.30 -4.99 -5.89
CA ARG A 28 -0.35 -6.07 -6.17
C ARG A 28 0.93 -5.85 -5.38
N SER A 29 1.35 -6.86 -4.61
CA SER A 29 2.59 -6.78 -3.84
C SER A 29 3.80 -6.45 -4.72
N SER A 30 4.69 -5.58 -4.20
CA SER A 30 5.96 -5.19 -4.82
C SER A 30 6.98 -6.33 -4.82
N GLY A 31 6.88 -7.30 -3.91
CA GLY A 31 7.82 -8.41 -3.81
C GLY A 31 7.53 -9.40 -2.67
N ALA A 32 8.60 -10.07 -2.20
CA ALA A 32 8.55 -11.13 -1.20
C ALA A 32 8.28 -10.63 0.23
N ASP A 33 8.66 -9.39 0.55
CA ASP A 33 8.33 -8.77 1.84
C ASP A 33 6.91 -8.21 1.82
N VAL A 34 5.94 -9.12 1.95
CA VAL A 34 4.52 -8.81 1.88
C VAL A 34 4.07 -8.12 3.17
N ALA A 35 3.42 -6.97 3.05
CA ALA A 35 2.83 -6.29 4.19
C ALA A 35 1.76 -7.17 4.87
N PRO A 36 1.87 -7.47 6.18
CA PRO A 36 0.88 -8.26 6.88
C PRO A 36 -0.45 -7.52 7.01
N GLU A 37 -1.51 -8.26 7.30
CA GLU A 37 -2.79 -7.67 7.69
C GLU A 37 -2.61 -6.72 8.87
N GLY A 38 -3.35 -5.62 8.84
CA GLY A 38 -3.28 -4.58 9.84
C GLY A 38 -2.29 -3.47 9.53
N THR A 39 -1.32 -3.68 8.64
CA THR A 39 -0.33 -2.67 8.23
C THR A 39 -1.00 -1.39 7.74
N ILE A 40 -0.54 -0.24 8.23
CA ILE A 40 -0.96 1.07 7.71
C ILE A 40 -0.13 1.44 6.49
N VAL A 41 -0.82 1.92 5.47
CA VAL A 41 -0.21 2.29 4.20
C VAL A 41 -0.59 3.71 3.79
N THR A 42 0.32 4.36 3.07
CA THR A 42 0.18 5.71 2.50
C THR A 42 0.63 5.73 1.05
N ASP A 43 0.16 6.68 0.25
CA ASP A 43 0.80 6.97 -1.04
C ASP A 43 2.02 7.90 -0.86
N HIS A 44 2.79 8.09 -1.92
CA HIS A 44 3.95 9.00 -1.92
C HIS A 44 3.58 10.46 -1.66
N LYS A 45 2.36 10.88 -2.02
CA LYS A 45 1.90 12.26 -1.87
C LYS A 45 1.36 12.54 -0.46
N GLY A 46 1.16 11.51 0.36
CA GLY A 46 0.54 11.60 1.69
C GLY A 46 -0.96 11.95 1.66
N GLY A 47 -1.59 11.93 0.47
CA GLY A 47 -3.00 12.22 0.28
C GLY A 47 -3.90 11.01 0.56
N PHE A 48 -3.32 9.81 0.54
CA PHE A 48 -4.00 8.56 0.82
C PHE A 48 -3.49 7.92 2.11
N ARG A 49 -4.40 7.37 2.92
CA ARG A 49 -4.05 6.51 4.06
C ARG A 49 -5.06 5.37 4.19
N GLY A 50 -4.56 4.16 4.37
CA GLY A 50 -5.37 2.95 4.45
C GLY A 50 -4.77 1.90 5.36
N ARG A 51 -5.47 0.76 5.46
CA ARG A 51 -5.05 -0.41 6.23
C ARG A 51 -5.16 -1.67 5.37
N VAL A 52 -4.13 -2.51 5.39
CA VAL A 52 -4.19 -3.84 4.79
C VAL A 52 -5.22 -4.67 5.56
N LEU A 53 -6.27 -5.12 4.88
CA LEU A 53 -7.32 -5.96 5.47
C LEU A 53 -7.07 -7.44 5.23
N ARG A 54 -6.51 -7.78 4.07
CA ARG A 54 -6.34 -9.17 3.65
C ARG A 54 -5.19 -9.33 2.68
N VAL A 55 -4.50 -10.46 2.76
CA VAL A 55 -3.50 -10.94 1.79
C VAL A 55 -4.03 -12.20 1.12
N PHE A 56 -3.97 -12.29 -0.21
CA PHE A 56 -4.49 -13.46 -0.95
C PHE A 56 -3.80 -13.66 -2.30
N GLY A 57 -4.03 -14.81 -2.94
CA GLY A 57 -3.47 -15.13 -4.25
C GLY A 57 -2.08 -15.81 -4.17
N PRO A 58 -1.30 -15.78 -5.27
CA PRO A 58 -0.03 -16.53 -5.35
C PRO A 58 0.98 -16.05 -4.30
N VAL A 59 1.56 -16.99 -3.55
CA VAL A 59 2.54 -16.71 -2.50
C VAL A 59 3.75 -15.93 -3.02
N SER A 60 4.18 -16.20 -4.26
CA SER A 60 5.31 -15.51 -4.87
C SER A 60 5.08 -14.01 -5.10
N ARG A 61 3.82 -13.59 -5.27
CA ARG A 61 3.47 -12.19 -5.50
C ARG A 61 1.97 -11.99 -5.26
N PRO A 62 1.52 -11.89 -3.99
CA PRO A 62 0.11 -11.87 -3.65
C PRO A 62 -0.54 -10.52 -3.98
N TYR A 63 -1.86 -10.51 -3.83
CA TYR A 63 -2.68 -9.33 -3.81
C TYR A 63 -3.02 -8.94 -2.36
N LEU A 64 -3.19 -7.66 -2.14
CA LEU A 64 -3.60 -7.07 -0.87
C LEU A 64 -4.93 -6.36 -1.07
N VAL A 65 -5.87 -6.56 -0.14
CA VAL A 65 -7.03 -5.69 0.01
C VAL A 65 -6.66 -4.58 0.97
N VAL A 66 -6.74 -3.33 0.54
CA VAL A 66 -6.52 -2.17 1.40
C VAL A 66 -7.82 -1.42 1.59
N ARG A 67 -8.21 -1.17 2.85
CA ARG A 67 -9.34 -0.31 3.18
C ARG A 67 -8.85 1.11 3.43
N PRO A 68 -9.31 2.10 2.66
CA PRO A 68 -9.07 3.50 2.97
C PRO A 68 -9.63 3.88 4.35
N ARG A 69 -8.95 4.78 5.08
CA ARG A 69 -9.43 5.25 6.39
C ARG A 69 -10.67 6.16 6.29
N ARG A 70 -10.86 6.80 5.13
CA ARG A 70 -12.06 7.59 4.80
C ARG A 70 -12.63 7.13 3.46
N ALA A 71 -13.89 7.45 3.20
CA ALA A 71 -14.46 7.25 1.88
C ALA A 71 -13.60 7.96 0.81
N VAL A 72 -13.35 7.24 -0.27
CA VAL A 72 -12.61 7.71 -1.45
C VAL A 72 -13.65 8.04 -2.52
N SER A 73 -13.64 9.27 -3.01
CA SER A 73 -14.51 9.66 -4.12
C SER A 73 -14.12 8.93 -5.42
N PRO A 74 -15.01 8.83 -6.42
CA PRO A 74 -14.68 8.20 -7.70
C PRO A 74 -13.43 8.80 -8.38
N ALA A 75 -13.27 10.13 -8.34
CA ALA A 75 -12.13 10.82 -8.92
C ALA A 75 -10.82 10.50 -8.18
N GLU A 76 -10.83 10.50 -6.84
CA GLU A 76 -9.68 10.08 -6.04
C GLU A 76 -9.35 8.60 -6.29
N GLY A 77 -10.36 7.74 -6.39
CA GLY A 77 -10.19 6.32 -6.68
C GLY A 77 -9.52 6.09 -8.03
N ALA A 78 -9.98 6.78 -9.07
CA ALA A 78 -9.36 6.73 -10.39
C ALA A 78 -7.89 7.21 -10.35
N ALA A 79 -7.61 8.27 -9.60
CA ALA A 79 -6.25 8.79 -9.44
C ALA A 79 -5.31 7.86 -8.65
N LEU A 80 -5.85 6.95 -7.84
CA LEU A 80 -5.08 5.96 -7.09
C LEU A 80 -4.64 4.78 -7.94
N ILE A 81 -5.33 4.47 -9.04
CA ILE A 81 -4.96 3.34 -9.91
C ILE A 81 -3.55 3.59 -10.48
N GLY A 82 -2.67 2.61 -10.32
CA GLY A 82 -1.25 2.70 -10.69
C GLY A 82 -0.36 3.36 -9.64
N ALA A 83 -0.90 3.91 -8.55
CA ALA A 83 -0.09 4.48 -7.48
C ALA A 83 0.62 3.38 -6.67
N SER A 84 1.88 3.63 -6.30
CA SER A 84 2.58 2.83 -5.30
C SER A 84 2.15 3.22 -3.89
N LEU A 85 1.87 2.22 -3.07
CA LEU A 85 1.63 2.35 -1.64
C LEU A 85 2.88 1.98 -0.87
N LEU A 86 3.08 2.68 0.24
CA LEU A 86 4.20 2.54 1.16
C LEU A 86 3.68 2.21 2.56
N ARG A 87 4.48 1.51 3.37
CA ARG A 87 4.26 1.38 4.82
C ARG A 87 4.37 2.77 5.45
N ASP A 88 3.40 3.11 6.28
CA ASP A 88 3.39 4.37 7.02
C ASP A 88 4.33 4.28 8.23
N GLY A 89 5.52 4.87 8.10
CA GLY A 89 6.56 4.85 9.14
C GLY A 89 6.23 5.66 10.40
N ARG A 90 5.05 6.28 10.51
CA ARG A 90 4.63 7.03 11.70
C ARG A 90 4.22 6.13 12.88
N GLU A 91 4.22 4.80 12.74
CA GLU A 91 3.88 3.86 13.82
C GLU A 91 5.08 3.35 14.63
N GLU A 92 6.33 3.67 14.29
CA GLU A 92 7.52 3.23 15.06
C GLU A 92 7.74 4.00 16.39
N GLY A 93 6.81 4.87 16.80
CA GLY A 93 6.98 5.81 17.91
C GLY A 93 6.14 5.56 19.17
N THR A 94 5.73 4.32 19.48
CA THR A 94 5.11 4.02 20.78
C THR A 94 5.50 2.62 21.25
N ARG A 95 6.59 2.56 22.01
CA ARG A 95 6.83 1.58 23.05
C ARG A 95 7.35 2.29 24.29
#